data_AF-A0A933KAN9-F1
#
_entry.id   AF-A0A933KAN9-F1
#
_cell.length_a   1.000
_cell.length_b   1.000
_cell.length_c   1.000
_cell.angle_alpha   90.00
_cell.angle_beta   90.00
_cell.angle_gamma   90.00
#
_symmetry.space_group_name_H-M   'P 1'
#
loop_
_entity.id
_entity.type
_entity.pdbx_description
1 polymer ?
#
loop_
_entity_poly.entity_id
_entity_poly.type
_entity_poly.pdbx_seq_one_letter_code
_entity_poly.pdbx_strand_id
1 'polypeptide(L)'
;MATRISRKKDAPEPKTRPKKAPPKRRSKTPSVETPAPSATEPPSPPCIDWIFEETTKHRRSWDKIAPVLRALAAAHPELIPDGPDKVRPWATGLHEVLFQLHPEFSRKLIREALEAVSRTRRYQEALVAGGPRYDIEGRVRGEVSQEQRDMAATALQQRLSGTGGPACAAPVPPPMVERPTPNAPDGPDLLPERISYRPIGVLSTPWQHEDEMPIHAAVEGIEGVITLDPRLVDGLPYLDGFSHVIALYDFDRVREFRLRVKPPLDDRERGIFATRLPCRPNPIGVSVLELVRIDPPRIHVKNVDMLNGTPVLDIKPYIPEFDSWPASRIGWYSRRAKDAMSVRSDSQLSPENSSGDVGDDEP
;
A
#
# COMPACT_ATOMS: atom_id res chain seq x y z
N MET A 1 74.81 11.37 -31.99
CA MET A 1 74.45 10.48 -33.13
C MET A 1 73.08 9.88 -32.81
N ALA A 2 71.96 10.49 -33.23
CA ALA A 2 71.23 10.24 -34.50
C ALA A 2 70.96 8.73 -34.71
N THR A 3 69.72 8.22 -34.79
CA THR A 3 68.72 8.38 -35.88
C THR A 3 67.40 7.75 -35.39
N ARG A 4 66.25 8.42 -35.22
CA ARG A 4 65.18 8.85 -36.16
C ARG A 4 64.64 7.76 -37.12
N ILE A 5 63.49 7.16 -36.79
CA ILE A 5 62.55 6.60 -37.80
C ILE A 5 61.14 7.12 -37.51
N SER A 6 60.56 7.75 -38.54
CA SER A 6 59.23 8.35 -38.59
C SER A 6 58.25 7.50 -39.40
N ARG A 7 56.96 7.90 -39.29
CA ARG A 7 55.79 7.72 -40.20
C ARG A 7 54.70 6.87 -39.55
N LYS A 8 53.40 7.19 -39.64
CA LYS A 8 52.65 8.32 -40.21
C LYS A 8 51.25 8.25 -39.56
N LYS A 9 50.66 9.40 -39.23
CA LYS A 9 49.24 9.54 -38.86
C LYS A 9 48.44 9.70 -40.16
N ASP A 10 47.39 8.91 -40.34
CA ASP A 10 46.40 9.13 -41.39
C ASP A 10 45.12 9.74 -40.79
N ALA A 11 44.63 10.77 -41.46
CA ALA A 11 43.39 11.51 -41.22
C ALA A 11 42.41 11.25 -42.39
N PRO A 12 41.10 11.56 -42.25
CA PRO A 12 40.02 10.85 -42.96
C PRO A 12 39.62 11.48 -44.30
N GLU A 13 39.06 10.66 -45.19
CA GLU A 13 38.51 11.07 -46.50
C GLU A 13 36.99 10.72 -46.66
N PRO A 14 36.29 11.33 -47.64
CA PRO A 14 34.99 11.97 -47.41
C PRO A 14 33.74 11.21 -47.92
N LYS A 15 32.58 11.62 -47.39
CA LYS A 15 31.23 11.15 -47.74
C LYS A 15 30.82 11.59 -49.15
N THR A 16 30.31 10.64 -49.96
CA THR A 16 29.61 10.93 -51.23
C THR A 16 28.23 10.27 -51.26
N ARG A 17 27.25 11.07 -51.73
CA ARG A 17 25.82 10.74 -51.97
C ARG A 17 25.66 10.05 -53.33
N PRO A 18 24.77 9.05 -53.50
CA PRO A 18 24.27 8.69 -54.82
C PRO A 18 22.94 9.39 -55.16
N LYS A 19 22.80 9.71 -56.45
CA LYS A 19 21.74 10.52 -57.09
C LYS A 19 20.54 9.67 -57.55
N LYS A 20 19.40 10.35 -57.73
CA LYS A 20 18.11 9.88 -58.29
C LYS A 20 18.22 9.30 -59.72
N ALA A 21 17.33 8.36 -60.04
CA ALA A 21 17.03 7.87 -61.39
C ALA A 21 15.52 8.09 -61.76
N PRO A 22 15.14 8.12 -63.05
CA PRO A 22 13.99 8.87 -63.59
C PRO A 22 12.69 8.04 -63.78
N PRO A 23 11.53 8.65 -64.15
CA PRO A 23 10.21 8.03 -64.02
C PRO A 23 9.84 7.19 -65.25
N LYS A 24 9.08 6.10 -65.06
CA LYS A 24 8.47 5.32 -66.15
C LYS A 24 6.94 5.39 -66.14
N ARG A 25 6.41 5.43 -67.36
CA ARG A 25 5.06 5.74 -67.85
C ARG A 25 3.93 4.89 -67.26
N ARG A 26 2.74 5.52 -67.21
CA ARG A 26 1.40 4.92 -67.09
C ARG A 26 1.14 3.89 -68.20
N SER A 27 0.56 2.74 -67.82
CA SER A 27 -0.25 1.89 -68.68
C SER A 27 -1.47 1.38 -67.91
N LYS A 28 -2.55 1.16 -68.66
CA LYS A 28 -3.96 1.05 -68.28
C LYS A 28 -4.28 -0.19 -67.42
N THR A 29 -5.31 -0.04 -66.58
CA THR A 29 -6.10 -1.09 -65.95
C THR A 29 -6.69 -2.06 -66.97
N PRO A 30 -6.81 -3.34 -66.57
CA PRO A 30 -8.09 -4.02 -66.70
C PRO A 30 -8.58 -4.51 -65.33
N SER A 31 -9.85 -4.29 -65.09
CA SER A 31 -10.61 -4.77 -63.93
C SER A 31 -10.55 -6.30 -63.88
N VAL A 32 -10.06 -6.84 -62.77
CA VAL A 32 -10.20 -8.26 -62.42
C VAL A 32 -10.95 -8.31 -61.10
N GLU A 33 -12.05 -9.04 -61.13
CA GLU A 33 -12.96 -9.31 -60.03
C GLU A 33 -12.21 -9.86 -58.80
N THR A 34 -12.52 -9.28 -57.65
CA THR A 34 -12.03 -9.72 -56.34
C THR A 34 -12.66 -11.07 -55.99
N PRO A 35 -11.91 -12.17 -55.79
CA PRO A 35 -12.44 -13.31 -55.08
C PRO A 35 -12.53 -12.93 -53.60
N ALA A 36 -13.68 -13.20 -52.99
CA ALA A 36 -13.94 -12.96 -51.59
C ALA A 36 -12.88 -13.66 -50.70
N PRO A 37 -12.21 -12.96 -49.78
CA PRO A 37 -11.51 -13.63 -48.71
C PRO A 37 -12.52 -14.01 -47.64
N SER A 38 -12.88 -15.30 -47.59
CA SER A 38 -13.24 -15.93 -46.33
C SER A 38 -11.98 -15.93 -45.46
N ALA A 39 -11.86 -14.92 -44.62
CA ALA A 39 -11.14 -15.03 -43.37
C ALA A 39 -12.08 -14.37 -42.38
N THR A 40 -12.73 -15.18 -41.56
CA THR A 40 -13.42 -14.71 -40.35
C THR A 40 -12.42 -13.81 -39.64
N GLU A 41 -12.67 -12.50 -39.67
CA GLU A 41 -11.82 -11.56 -38.93
C GLU A 41 -11.75 -12.07 -37.49
N PRO A 42 -10.56 -12.10 -36.86
CA PRO A 42 -10.48 -12.41 -35.44
C PRO A 42 -11.47 -11.48 -34.73
N PRO A 43 -12.29 -11.99 -33.79
CA PRO A 43 -13.28 -11.18 -33.12
C PRO A 43 -12.59 -9.92 -32.59
N SER A 44 -13.20 -8.76 -32.88
CA SER A 44 -12.75 -7.47 -32.37
C SER A 44 -12.37 -7.66 -30.90
N PRO A 45 -11.16 -7.23 -30.46
CA PRO A 45 -10.76 -7.44 -29.09
C PRO A 45 -11.82 -6.83 -28.16
N PRO A 46 -12.25 -7.56 -27.12
CA PRO A 46 -13.35 -7.15 -26.29
C PRO A 46 -13.08 -5.75 -25.72
N CYS A 47 -14.07 -4.87 -25.84
CA CYS A 47 -13.94 -3.48 -25.39
C CYS A 47 -14.01 -3.45 -23.87
N ILE A 48 -12.86 -3.61 -23.21
CA ILE A 48 -12.73 -3.56 -21.76
C ILE A 48 -12.39 -2.15 -21.24
N ASP A 49 -12.21 -1.18 -22.13
CA ASP A 49 -11.71 0.16 -21.77
C ASP A 49 -12.71 0.94 -20.89
N TRP A 50 -14.00 0.60 -20.92
CA TRP A 50 -14.99 1.15 -19.98
C TRP A 50 -14.67 0.77 -18.51
N ILE A 51 -14.03 -0.37 -18.27
CA ILE A 51 -13.59 -0.77 -16.92
C ILE A 51 -12.48 0.19 -16.46
N PHE A 52 -11.55 0.58 -17.33
CA PHE A 52 -10.51 1.56 -17.03
C PHE A 52 -11.11 2.92 -16.67
N GLU A 53 -12.04 3.40 -17.49
CA GLU A 53 -12.76 4.67 -17.32
C GLU A 53 -13.51 4.72 -15.98
N GLU A 54 -14.02 3.58 -15.51
CA GLU A 54 -14.75 3.49 -14.25
C GLU A 54 -13.91 3.11 -13.02
N THR A 55 -12.72 2.55 -13.14
CA THR A 55 -12.08 1.92 -11.96
C THR A 55 -10.73 2.51 -11.61
N THR A 56 -9.99 3.06 -12.58
CA THR A 56 -8.57 3.37 -12.37
C THR A 56 -8.17 4.78 -12.79
N LYS A 57 -7.57 5.52 -11.85
CA LYS A 57 -6.83 6.77 -12.11
C LYS A 57 -5.32 6.54 -12.34
N HIS A 58 -4.85 5.29 -12.37
CA HIS A 58 -3.42 4.94 -12.48
C HIS A 58 -3.12 3.97 -13.63
N ARG A 59 -2.58 4.51 -14.72
CA ARG A 59 -2.24 3.78 -15.97
C ARG A 59 -1.36 2.54 -15.76
N ARG A 60 -0.37 2.61 -14.86
CA ARG A 60 0.55 1.49 -14.58
C ARG A 60 -0.10 0.25 -13.97
N SER A 61 -1.22 0.40 -13.24
CA SER A 61 -1.95 -0.75 -12.70
C SER A 61 -2.80 -1.40 -13.79
N TRP A 62 -3.40 -0.57 -14.65
CA TRP A 62 -4.20 -1.02 -15.79
C TRP A 62 -3.36 -1.81 -16.78
N ASP A 63 -2.16 -1.36 -17.11
CA ASP A 63 -1.25 -2.04 -18.04
C ASP A 63 -0.91 -3.49 -17.60
N LYS A 64 -1.01 -3.79 -16.30
CA LYS A 64 -0.78 -5.14 -15.76
C LYS A 64 -2.01 -6.05 -15.87
N ILE A 65 -3.21 -5.52 -15.58
CA ILE A 65 -4.44 -6.32 -15.52
C ILE A 65 -5.19 -6.37 -16.85
N ALA A 66 -5.01 -5.38 -17.72
CA ALA A 66 -5.71 -5.29 -19.01
C ALA A 66 -5.45 -6.50 -19.92
N PRO A 67 -4.22 -7.04 -20.06
CA PRO A 67 -3.99 -8.25 -20.85
C PRO A 67 -4.77 -9.46 -20.33
N VAL A 68 -4.86 -9.59 -18.99
CA VAL A 68 -5.62 -10.67 -18.33
C VAL A 68 -7.11 -10.50 -18.59
N LEU A 69 -7.65 -9.29 -18.40
CA LEU A 69 -9.05 -9.00 -18.67
C LEU A 69 -9.44 -9.26 -20.13
N ARG A 70 -8.58 -8.90 -21.09
CA ARG A 70 -8.83 -9.20 -22.52
C ARG A 70 -8.82 -10.70 -22.80
N ALA A 71 -7.88 -11.44 -22.21
CA ALA A 71 -7.82 -12.89 -22.36
C ALA A 71 -9.05 -13.58 -21.75
N LEU A 72 -9.46 -13.17 -20.55
CA LEU A 72 -10.64 -13.69 -19.89
C LEU A 72 -11.94 -13.33 -20.63
N ALA A 73 -12.07 -12.10 -21.13
CA ALA A 73 -13.24 -11.68 -21.91
C ALA A 73 -13.32 -12.43 -23.26
N ALA A 74 -12.19 -12.69 -23.91
CA ALA A 74 -12.14 -13.45 -25.14
C ALA A 74 -12.48 -14.94 -24.93
N ALA A 75 -12.01 -15.53 -23.82
CA ALA A 75 -12.28 -16.93 -23.48
C ALA A 75 -13.70 -17.15 -22.91
N HIS A 76 -14.22 -16.15 -22.19
CA HIS A 76 -15.48 -16.22 -21.47
C HIS A 76 -16.31 -14.94 -21.67
N PRO A 77 -16.99 -14.81 -22.82
CA PRO A 77 -17.77 -13.60 -23.17
C PRO A 77 -18.92 -13.30 -22.20
N GLU A 78 -19.47 -14.33 -21.54
CA GLU A 78 -20.53 -14.20 -20.54
C GLU A 78 -20.01 -13.57 -19.22
N LEU A 79 -18.70 -13.64 -18.97
CA LEU A 79 -18.10 -13.12 -17.74
C LEU A 79 -17.86 -11.61 -17.81
N ILE A 80 -17.35 -11.15 -18.95
CA ILE A 80 -17.06 -9.74 -19.25
C ILE A 80 -17.65 -9.46 -20.63
N PRO A 81 -18.91 -9.01 -20.70
CA PRO A 81 -19.57 -8.76 -21.98
C PRO A 81 -18.92 -7.59 -22.73
N ASP A 82 -19.05 -7.59 -24.06
CA ASP A 82 -18.58 -6.54 -24.99
C ASP A 82 -19.29 -5.18 -24.83
N GLY A 83 -19.86 -4.90 -23.66
CA GLY A 83 -20.50 -3.63 -23.39
C GLY A 83 -20.94 -3.46 -21.94
N PRO A 84 -21.10 -2.19 -21.53
CA PRO A 84 -21.37 -1.80 -20.15
C PRO A 84 -22.69 -2.31 -19.55
N ASP A 85 -23.71 -2.57 -20.38
CA ASP A 85 -25.10 -2.73 -19.91
C ASP A 85 -25.48 -4.20 -19.61
N LYS A 86 -24.53 -5.12 -19.67
CA LYS A 86 -24.78 -6.57 -19.53
C LYS A 86 -24.04 -7.22 -18.36
N VAL A 87 -23.40 -6.43 -17.50
CA VAL A 87 -22.62 -6.96 -16.37
C VAL A 87 -23.53 -7.66 -15.37
N ARG A 88 -23.26 -8.94 -15.08
CA ARG A 88 -24.06 -9.77 -14.16
C ARG A 88 -23.28 -10.09 -12.88
N PRO A 89 -23.96 -10.25 -11.73
CA PRO A 89 -23.32 -10.70 -10.49
C PRO A 89 -22.71 -12.09 -10.64
N TRP A 90 -21.45 -12.26 -10.27
CA TRP A 90 -20.76 -13.54 -10.40
C TRP A 90 -21.03 -14.50 -9.24
N ALA A 91 -20.97 -15.80 -9.48
CA ALA A 91 -21.03 -16.83 -8.45
C ALA A 91 -19.87 -16.70 -7.45
N THR A 92 -20.12 -17.06 -6.20
CA THR A 92 -19.05 -17.13 -5.19
C THR A 92 -18.03 -18.20 -5.59
N GLY A 93 -16.74 -17.91 -5.40
CA GLY A 93 -15.66 -18.83 -5.76
C GLY A 93 -15.28 -18.87 -7.25
N LEU A 94 -15.81 -17.97 -8.09
CA LEU A 94 -15.45 -17.86 -9.52
C LEU A 94 -13.92 -17.81 -9.76
N HIS A 95 -13.17 -17.18 -8.86
CA HIS A 95 -11.70 -17.08 -8.96
C HIS A 95 -10.98 -18.43 -8.92
N GLU A 96 -11.52 -19.43 -8.21
CA GLU A 96 -10.93 -20.78 -8.17
C GLU A 96 -11.14 -21.52 -9.49
N VAL A 97 -12.32 -21.35 -10.11
CA VAL A 97 -12.62 -21.92 -11.44
C VAL A 97 -11.72 -21.30 -12.50
N LEU A 98 -11.55 -19.98 -12.47
CA LEU A 98 -10.65 -19.27 -13.39
C LEU A 98 -9.19 -19.67 -13.21
N PHE A 99 -8.74 -19.94 -11.98
CA PHE A 99 -7.39 -20.45 -11.75
C PHE A 99 -7.15 -21.82 -12.40
N GLN A 100 -8.15 -22.69 -12.39
CA GLN A 100 -8.05 -24.02 -13.00
C GLN A 100 -8.07 -23.96 -14.53
N LEU A 101 -8.86 -23.06 -15.10
CA LEU A 101 -9.02 -22.92 -16.55
C LEU A 101 -7.91 -22.09 -17.21
N HIS A 102 -7.31 -21.15 -16.46
CA HIS A 102 -6.25 -20.26 -16.93
C HIS A 102 -4.98 -20.33 -16.07
N PRO A 103 -4.27 -21.47 -16.05
CA PRO A 103 -3.04 -21.63 -15.27
C PRO A 103 -1.89 -20.74 -15.76
N GLU A 104 -1.98 -20.17 -16.98
CA GLU A 104 -1.03 -19.21 -17.53
C GLU A 104 -0.98 -17.88 -16.75
N PHE A 105 -2.05 -17.55 -15.99
CA PHE A 105 -2.11 -16.36 -15.16
C PHE A 105 -1.91 -16.69 -13.68
N SER A 106 -1.13 -15.86 -12.98
CA SER A 106 -1.00 -16.02 -11.53
C SER A 106 -2.33 -15.80 -10.81
N ARG A 107 -2.57 -16.55 -9.71
CA ARG A 107 -3.75 -16.36 -8.83
C ARG A 107 -3.95 -14.91 -8.42
N LYS A 108 -2.85 -14.19 -8.17
CA LYS A 108 -2.86 -12.77 -7.80
C LYS A 108 -3.44 -11.91 -8.92
N LEU A 109 -2.99 -12.10 -10.16
CA LEU A 109 -3.45 -11.33 -11.31
C LEU A 109 -4.93 -11.56 -11.64
N ILE A 110 -5.42 -12.81 -11.56
CA ILE A 110 -6.84 -13.12 -11.75
C ILE A 110 -7.69 -12.41 -10.69
N ARG A 111 -7.27 -12.43 -9.42
CA ARG A 111 -7.97 -11.72 -8.34
C ARG A 111 -7.99 -10.21 -8.57
N GLU A 112 -6.85 -9.60 -8.92
CA GLU A 112 -6.77 -8.17 -9.22
C GLU A 112 -7.67 -7.77 -10.41
N ALA A 113 -7.73 -8.61 -11.46
CA ALA A 113 -8.58 -8.40 -12.61
C ALA A 113 -10.08 -8.45 -12.24
N LEU A 114 -10.52 -9.50 -11.54
CA LEU A 114 -11.90 -9.61 -11.06
C LEU A 114 -12.28 -8.46 -10.12
N GLU A 115 -11.36 -8.08 -9.24
CA GLU A 115 -11.58 -6.98 -8.31
C GLU A 115 -11.80 -5.66 -9.05
N ALA A 116 -11.05 -5.39 -10.12
CA ALA A 116 -11.25 -4.22 -10.97
C ALA A 116 -12.68 -4.17 -11.53
N VAL A 117 -13.15 -5.25 -12.17
CA VAL A 117 -14.52 -5.32 -12.72
C VAL A 117 -15.57 -5.18 -11.63
N SER A 118 -15.39 -5.84 -10.48
CA SER A 118 -16.35 -5.80 -9.38
C SER A 118 -16.53 -4.40 -8.79
N ARG A 119 -15.54 -3.52 -8.91
CA ARG A 119 -15.57 -2.12 -8.44
C ARG A 119 -16.22 -1.16 -9.43
N THR A 120 -16.55 -1.61 -10.64
CA THR A 120 -17.26 -0.78 -11.62
C THR A 120 -18.62 -0.37 -11.06
N ARG A 121 -19.10 0.82 -11.42
CA ARG A 121 -20.40 1.32 -10.99
C ARG A 121 -21.49 0.33 -11.40
N ARG A 122 -21.38 -0.19 -12.63
CA ARG A 122 -22.35 -1.12 -13.23
C ARG A 122 -22.43 -2.46 -12.50
N TYR A 123 -21.29 -3.02 -12.09
CA TYR A 123 -21.30 -4.24 -11.29
C TYR A 123 -21.97 -4.01 -9.92
N GLN A 124 -21.73 -2.85 -9.31
CA GLN A 124 -22.38 -2.48 -8.05
C GLN A 124 -23.89 -2.24 -8.21
N GLU A 125 -24.33 -1.61 -9.32
CA GLU A 125 -25.76 -1.46 -9.66
C GLU A 125 -26.43 -2.82 -9.86
N ALA A 126 -25.75 -3.75 -10.53
CA ALA A 126 -26.23 -5.13 -10.71
C ALA A 126 -26.35 -5.90 -9.38
N LEU A 127 -25.43 -5.67 -8.43
CA LEU A 127 -25.54 -6.24 -7.08
C LEU A 127 -26.73 -5.65 -6.33
N VAL A 128 -26.95 -4.34 -6.37
CA VAL A 128 -28.07 -3.67 -5.69
C VAL A 128 -29.42 -4.11 -6.25
N ALA A 129 -29.52 -4.29 -7.57
CA ALA A 129 -30.71 -4.86 -8.21
C ALA A 129 -31.05 -6.28 -7.70
N GLY A 130 -30.04 -7.00 -7.20
CA GLY A 130 -30.18 -8.34 -6.65
C GLY A 130 -30.38 -9.42 -7.72
N GLY A 131 -30.92 -10.56 -7.31
CA GLY A 131 -31.23 -11.67 -8.20
C GLY A 131 -30.13 -12.75 -8.27
N PRO A 132 -30.14 -13.56 -9.34
CA PRO A 132 -29.25 -14.72 -9.47
C PRO A 132 -27.80 -14.29 -9.74
N ARG A 133 -26.87 -15.10 -9.22
CA ARG A 133 -25.45 -15.04 -9.55
C ARG A 133 -25.13 -16.04 -10.66
N TYR A 134 -24.14 -15.75 -11.48
CA TYR A 134 -23.81 -16.54 -12.66
C TYR A 134 -22.40 -17.12 -12.60
N ASP A 135 -22.23 -18.37 -13.02
CA ASP A 135 -20.91 -18.97 -13.22
C ASP A 135 -20.26 -18.50 -14.54
N ILE A 136 -19.08 -19.06 -14.84
CA ILE A 136 -18.28 -18.68 -16.00
C ILE A 136 -18.93 -19.07 -17.34
N GLU A 137 -19.83 -20.05 -17.32
CA GLU A 137 -20.66 -20.45 -18.47
C GLU A 137 -22.00 -19.70 -18.53
N GLY A 138 -22.24 -18.73 -17.65
CA GLY A 138 -23.48 -17.93 -17.62
C GLY A 138 -24.69 -18.67 -17.04
N ARG A 139 -24.49 -19.75 -16.28
CA ARG A 139 -25.55 -20.50 -15.60
C ARG A 139 -25.77 -19.95 -14.19
N VAL A 140 -27.01 -20.04 -13.70
CA VAL A 140 -27.36 -19.54 -12.37
C VAL A 140 -26.74 -20.42 -11.28
N ARG A 141 -25.96 -19.80 -10.40
CA ARG A 141 -25.30 -20.42 -9.25
C ARG A 141 -25.33 -19.50 -8.04
N GLY A 142 -26.40 -19.62 -7.27
CA GLY A 142 -26.66 -18.84 -6.06
C GLY A 142 -27.38 -17.52 -6.33
N GLU A 143 -27.60 -16.74 -5.27
CA GLU A 143 -28.30 -15.46 -5.30
C GLU A 143 -27.50 -14.39 -4.56
N VAL A 144 -27.79 -13.11 -4.84
CA VAL A 144 -27.19 -11.99 -4.11
C VAL A 144 -27.89 -11.82 -2.76
N SER A 145 -27.13 -11.91 -1.66
CA SER A 145 -27.67 -11.76 -0.30
C SER A 145 -28.08 -10.31 0.02
N GLN A 146 -28.89 -10.12 1.06
CA GLN A 146 -29.26 -8.76 1.53
C GLN A 146 -28.02 -7.96 1.97
N GLU A 147 -27.11 -8.58 2.72
CA GLU A 147 -25.85 -7.96 3.15
C GLU A 147 -25.01 -7.46 1.95
N GLN A 148 -24.93 -8.26 0.88
CA GLN A 148 -24.20 -7.88 -0.32
C GLN A 148 -24.85 -6.71 -1.06
N ARG A 149 -26.19 -6.62 -1.04
CA ARG A 149 -26.94 -5.47 -1.59
C ARG A 149 -26.65 -4.21 -0.80
N ASP A 150 -26.64 -4.29 0.53
CA ASP A 150 -26.41 -3.14 1.41
C ASP A 150 -24.97 -2.61 1.27
N MET A 151 -23.99 -3.52 1.16
CA MET A 151 -22.59 -3.17 0.86
C MET A 151 -22.45 -2.48 -0.50
N ALA A 152 -23.12 -2.99 -1.53
CA ALA A 152 -23.07 -2.41 -2.87
C ALA A 152 -23.75 -1.04 -2.95
N ALA A 153 -24.89 -0.87 -2.27
CA ALA A 153 -25.59 0.41 -2.16
C ALA A 153 -24.72 1.48 -1.49
N THR A 154 -24.02 1.10 -0.42
CA THR A 154 -23.06 1.97 0.27
C THR A 154 -21.91 2.38 -0.67
N ALA A 155 -21.35 1.44 -1.43
CA ALA A 155 -20.28 1.73 -2.39
C ALA A 155 -20.74 2.69 -3.50
N LEU A 156 -21.98 2.55 -3.99
CA LEU A 156 -22.57 3.48 -4.97
C LEU A 156 -22.83 4.87 -4.41
N GLN A 157 -23.34 4.99 -3.18
CA GLN A 157 -23.55 6.29 -2.53
C GLN A 157 -22.24 7.06 -2.33
N GLN A 158 -21.17 6.38 -1.91
CA GLN A 158 -19.83 6.97 -1.80
C GLN A 158 -19.32 7.50 -3.15
N ARG A 159 -19.75 6.87 -4.25
CA ARG A 159 -19.35 7.25 -5.61
C ARG A 159 -20.15 8.43 -6.17
N LEU A 160 -21.47 8.42 -6.00
CA LEU A 160 -22.39 9.48 -6.48
C LEU A 160 -22.21 10.80 -5.72
N SER A 161 -21.81 10.75 -4.45
CA SER A 161 -21.48 11.93 -3.64
C SER A 161 -20.21 12.67 -4.10
N GLY A 162 -19.61 12.30 -5.25
CA GLY A 162 -18.46 12.99 -5.83
C GLY A 162 -17.17 12.84 -5.01
N THR A 163 -17.14 11.95 -4.01
CA THR A 163 -15.94 11.70 -3.18
C THR A 163 -14.97 10.72 -3.83
N GLY A 164 -14.87 10.77 -5.16
CA GLY A 164 -13.95 10.01 -6.00
C GLY A 164 -12.64 10.72 -6.34
N GLY A 165 -12.10 11.56 -5.43
CA GLY A 165 -10.69 12.01 -5.25
C GLY A 165 -10.00 12.92 -6.31
N PRO A 166 -8.97 13.73 -5.94
CA PRO A 166 -8.47 14.09 -4.60
C PRO A 166 -8.59 15.60 -4.30
N ALA A 167 -9.22 15.97 -3.18
CA ALA A 167 -8.86 17.15 -2.40
C ALA A 167 -9.55 17.04 -1.04
N CYS A 168 -8.74 17.13 0.01
CA CYS A 168 -9.24 17.42 1.34
C CYS A 168 -9.97 18.76 1.32
N ALA A 169 -11.30 18.76 1.34
CA ALA A 169 -12.04 19.80 2.03
C ALA A 169 -12.30 19.29 3.44
N ALA A 170 -11.67 19.94 4.42
CA ALA A 170 -11.98 19.71 5.82
C ALA A 170 -13.48 20.00 6.05
N PRO A 171 -14.21 19.22 6.86
CA PRO A 171 -15.49 19.71 7.37
C PRO A 171 -15.22 21.02 8.12
N VAL A 172 -15.98 22.07 7.79
CA VAL A 172 -16.00 23.31 8.55
C VAL A 172 -16.26 22.95 10.01
N PRO A 173 -15.43 23.40 10.97
CA PRO A 173 -15.68 23.11 12.37
C PRO A 173 -17.06 23.68 12.75
N PRO A 174 -17.91 22.94 13.48
CA PRO A 174 -19.10 23.52 14.06
C PRO A 174 -18.70 24.74 14.91
N PRO A 175 -19.57 25.77 15.02
CA PRO A 175 -19.27 26.94 15.83
C PRO A 175 -18.84 26.47 17.22
N MET A 176 -17.78 27.10 17.73
CA MET A 176 -17.21 26.79 19.04
C MET A 176 -18.30 26.88 20.10
N VAL A 177 -18.88 25.74 20.44
CA VAL A 177 -19.52 25.57 21.73
C VAL A 177 -18.38 25.51 22.72
N GLU A 178 -18.32 26.48 23.62
CA GLU A 178 -17.45 26.44 24.78
C GLU A 178 -17.47 25.04 25.38
N ARG A 179 -16.29 24.46 25.55
CA ARG A 179 -16.10 23.07 25.96
C ARG A 179 -15.30 23.04 27.25
N PRO A 180 -15.47 22.00 28.07
CA PRO A 180 -16.55 21.91 29.06
C PRO A 180 -15.98 21.45 30.42
N THR A 181 -16.76 21.46 31.48
CA THR A 181 -16.51 20.51 32.58
C THR A 181 -17.07 19.14 32.14
N PRO A 182 -16.27 18.06 32.15
CA PRO A 182 -16.75 16.75 31.75
C PRO A 182 -17.59 16.16 32.89
N ASN A 183 -18.91 16.24 32.77
CA ASN A 183 -19.74 15.24 33.41
C ASN A 183 -19.54 13.93 32.64
N ALA A 184 -18.92 12.96 33.31
CA ALA A 184 -18.79 11.60 32.83
C ALA A 184 -20.18 11.03 32.52
N PRO A 185 -20.36 10.24 31.44
CA PRO A 185 -21.60 9.50 31.26
C PRO A 185 -21.69 8.39 32.33
N ASP A 186 -22.77 8.39 33.10
CA ASP A 186 -23.14 7.35 34.08
C ASP A 186 -23.49 6.01 33.39
N GLY A 187 -22.52 5.39 32.73
CA GLY A 187 -22.58 4.02 32.25
C GLY A 187 -21.72 3.12 33.15
N PRO A 188 -22.04 1.81 33.30
CA PRO A 188 -21.14 0.91 34.01
C PRO A 188 -19.79 0.92 33.30
N ASP A 189 -18.74 1.22 34.05
CA ASP A 189 -17.37 1.25 33.53
C ASP A 189 -17.02 -0.18 33.05
N LEU A 190 -17.09 -0.39 31.74
CA LEU A 190 -16.97 -1.73 31.13
C LEU A 190 -15.51 -2.25 31.16
N LEU A 191 -14.57 -1.45 31.66
CA LEU A 191 -13.14 -1.72 31.63
C LEU A 191 -12.51 -1.48 33.01
N PRO A 192 -11.46 -2.23 33.38
CA PRO A 192 -10.68 -1.93 34.57
C PRO A 192 -10.01 -0.55 34.43
N GLU A 193 -10.03 0.24 35.50
CA GLU A 193 -9.47 1.60 35.55
C GLU A 193 -7.99 1.65 35.14
N ARG A 194 -7.21 0.61 35.47
CA ARG A 194 -5.79 0.49 35.11
C ARG A 194 -5.37 -0.96 34.95
N ILE A 195 -4.55 -1.20 33.93
CA ILE A 195 -3.77 -2.44 33.78
C ILE A 195 -2.30 -2.07 33.98
N SER A 196 -1.56 -2.87 34.74
CA SER A 196 -0.15 -2.66 35.02
C SER A 196 0.69 -3.82 34.49
N TYR A 197 1.83 -3.51 33.91
CA TYR A 197 2.78 -4.47 33.36
C TYR A 197 4.15 -4.29 34.02
N ARG A 198 4.92 -5.37 34.11
CA ARG A 198 6.33 -5.32 34.50
C ARG A 198 7.18 -5.52 33.25
N PRO A 199 8.20 -4.69 33.01
CA PRO A 199 9.15 -4.94 31.94
C PRO A 199 9.77 -6.33 32.09
N ILE A 200 9.92 -7.04 30.99
CA ILE A 200 10.57 -8.36 30.92
C ILE A 200 12.06 -8.24 30.65
N GLY A 201 12.54 -7.05 30.27
CA GLY A 201 13.94 -6.80 29.96
C GLY A 201 14.18 -5.34 29.58
N VAL A 202 15.42 -5.05 29.17
CA VAL A 202 15.85 -3.73 28.72
C VAL A 202 16.59 -3.84 27.40
N LEU A 203 16.30 -2.93 26.47
CA LEU A 203 17.00 -2.85 25.19
C LEU A 203 18.23 -1.94 25.31
N SER A 204 19.38 -2.43 24.82
CA SER A 204 20.56 -1.61 24.59
C SER A 204 20.77 -1.37 23.09
N THR A 205 20.97 -0.11 22.73
CA THR A 205 21.13 0.38 21.35
C THR A 205 22.24 1.43 21.30
N PRO A 206 22.78 1.78 20.11
CA PRO A 206 23.74 2.87 19.99
C PRO A 206 23.16 4.27 20.27
N TRP A 207 21.84 4.46 20.18
CA TRP A 207 21.21 5.77 20.31
C TRP A 207 21.07 6.25 21.74
N GLN A 208 21.70 7.37 22.05
CA GLN A 208 21.61 8.03 23.36
C GLN A 208 20.57 9.15 23.35
N HIS A 209 20.42 9.82 22.21
CA HIS A 209 19.51 10.96 22.03
C HIS A 209 18.48 10.72 20.92
N GLU A 210 17.34 11.39 21.03
CA GLU A 210 16.18 11.21 20.13
C GLU A 210 16.44 11.73 18.72
N ASP A 211 17.20 12.82 18.59
CA ASP A 211 17.57 13.42 17.30
C ASP A 211 18.52 12.54 16.48
N GLU A 212 19.12 11.53 17.13
CA GLU A 212 19.99 10.53 16.50
C GLU A 212 19.20 9.33 15.96
N MET A 213 17.91 9.23 16.32
CA MET A 213 17.06 8.11 15.94
C MET A 213 16.49 8.28 14.52
N PRO A 214 16.33 7.16 13.79
CA PRO A 214 15.50 7.19 12.59
C PRO A 214 14.02 7.39 12.95
N ILE A 215 13.22 7.98 12.06
CA ILE A 215 11.77 8.21 12.32
C ILE A 215 11.02 6.89 12.53
N HIS A 216 11.53 5.79 11.96
CA HIS A 216 10.97 4.44 12.03
C HIS A 216 12.10 3.41 11.84
N ALA A 217 11.85 2.13 12.14
CA ALA A 217 12.67 0.95 11.76
C ALA A 217 12.97 0.78 10.25
N ALA A 218 12.96 1.86 9.46
CA ALA A 218 13.38 1.89 8.07
C ALA A 218 14.91 1.94 7.90
N VAL A 219 15.68 1.98 9.00
CA VAL A 219 17.14 1.84 8.95
C VAL A 219 17.51 0.40 9.25
N GLU A 220 17.90 -0.31 8.20
CA GLU A 220 18.36 -1.69 8.27
C GLU A 220 19.77 -1.77 8.88
N GLY A 221 20.03 -2.84 9.62
CA GLY A 221 21.36 -3.24 10.06
C GLY A 221 21.88 -2.64 11.36
N ILE A 222 21.12 -1.77 12.04
CA ILE A 222 21.51 -1.27 13.37
C ILE A 222 21.34 -2.38 14.40
N GLU A 223 22.42 -2.72 15.10
CA GLU A 223 22.43 -3.77 16.10
C GLU A 223 21.95 -3.28 17.46
N GLY A 224 21.30 -4.17 18.21
CA GLY A 224 20.95 -3.98 19.60
C GLY A 224 20.89 -5.28 20.37
N VAL A 225 20.74 -5.16 21.69
CA VAL A 225 20.67 -6.32 22.59
C VAL A 225 19.55 -6.12 23.58
N ILE A 226 18.58 -7.04 23.59
CA ILE A 226 17.59 -7.12 24.67
C ILE A 226 18.19 -7.98 25.77
N THR A 227 18.36 -7.41 26.95
CA THR A 227 18.74 -8.16 28.16
C THR A 227 17.49 -8.48 28.95
N LEU A 228 17.09 -9.75 28.94
CA LEU A 228 15.90 -10.24 29.64
C LEU A 228 16.15 -10.32 31.15
N ASP A 229 15.09 -10.21 31.94
CA ASP A 229 15.09 -10.62 33.33
C ASP A 229 15.52 -12.09 33.42
N PRO A 230 16.58 -12.43 34.17
CA PRO A 230 17.05 -13.81 34.29
C PRO A 230 15.96 -14.81 34.71
N ARG A 231 14.93 -14.36 35.44
CA ARG A 231 13.80 -15.19 35.88
C ARG A 231 12.86 -15.61 34.75
N LEU A 232 12.99 -14.99 33.57
CA LEU A 232 12.12 -15.22 32.42
C LEU A 232 12.84 -15.96 31.28
N VAL A 233 14.11 -16.33 31.46
CA VAL A 233 14.94 -17.01 30.45
C VAL A 233 14.31 -18.33 29.97
N ASP A 234 13.60 -19.03 30.84
CA ASP A 234 12.90 -20.28 30.51
C ASP A 234 11.79 -20.09 29.44
N GLY A 235 11.41 -18.85 29.13
CA GLY A 235 10.48 -18.52 28.03
C GLY A 235 11.13 -18.45 26.64
N LEU A 236 12.46 -18.55 26.54
CA LEU A 236 13.21 -18.43 25.28
C LEU A 236 13.31 -19.69 24.38
N PRO A 237 13.17 -20.94 24.86
CA PRO A 237 13.33 -22.11 24.00
C PRO A 237 12.54 -22.02 22.68
N TYR A 238 13.18 -22.41 21.57
CA TYR A 238 12.66 -22.40 20.19
C TYR A 238 12.47 -21.01 19.54
N LEU A 239 12.73 -19.91 20.24
CA LEU A 239 12.65 -18.57 19.65
C LEU A 239 13.73 -18.36 18.56
N ASP A 240 14.87 -19.06 18.67
CA ASP A 240 15.96 -19.08 17.69
C ASP A 240 15.57 -19.74 16.35
N GLY A 241 14.43 -20.45 16.30
CA GLY A 241 13.85 -20.95 15.06
C GLY A 241 13.25 -19.87 14.15
N PHE A 242 13.11 -18.63 14.64
CA PHE A 242 12.54 -17.51 13.90
C PHE A 242 13.62 -16.54 13.42
N SER A 243 13.46 -15.99 12.22
CA SER A 243 14.37 -14.94 11.72
C SER A 243 14.03 -13.55 12.26
N HIS A 244 12.79 -13.33 12.71
CA HIS A 244 12.30 -12.04 13.14
C HIS A 244 11.40 -12.18 14.37
N VAL A 245 11.39 -11.15 15.20
CA VAL A 245 10.54 -11.04 16.38
C VAL A 245 9.84 -9.69 16.41
N ILE A 246 8.64 -9.66 16.99
CA ILE A 246 7.92 -8.44 17.36
C ILE A 246 8.29 -8.12 18.80
N ALA A 247 8.87 -6.95 19.03
CA ALA A 247 9.12 -6.43 20.37
C ALA A 247 8.05 -5.38 20.72
N LEU A 248 7.40 -5.55 21.87
CA LEU A 248 6.58 -4.52 22.50
C LEU A 248 7.42 -3.84 23.57
N TYR A 249 7.41 -2.50 23.60
CA TYR A 249 8.23 -1.73 24.52
C TYR A 249 7.50 -0.47 24.97
N ASP A 250 7.96 0.10 26.09
CA ASP A 250 7.40 1.33 26.64
C ASP A 250 8.22 2.54 26.15
N PHE A 251 7.57 3.58 25.65
CA PHE A 251 8.21 4.88 25.46
C PHE A 251 8.32 5.59 26.82
N ASP A 252 9.23 5.09 27.66
CA ASP A 252 9.43 5.46 29.08
C ASP A 252 9.73 6.95 29.32
N ARG A 253 10.10 7.66 28.25
CA ARG A 253 10.39 9.10 28.24
C ARG A 253 9.18 9.98 27.91
N VAL A 254 8.10 9.39 27.42
CA VAL A 254 6.83 10.11 27.17
C VAL A 254 6.22 10.48 28.52
N ARG A 255 6.10 11.78 28.79
CA ARG A 255 5.48 12.30 30.01
C ARG A 255 3.98 12.59 29.84
N GLU A 256 3.58 13.00 28.65
CA GLU A 256 2.22 13.42 28.35
C GLU A 256 1.76 12.87 26.99
N PHE A 257 0.47 12.54 26.90
CA PHE A 257 -0.13 12.17 25.62
C PHE A 257 -0.73 13.39 24.93
N ARG A 258 -0.79 13.34 23.60
CA ARG A 258 -1.44 14.36 22.77
C ARG A 258 -2.44 13.69 21.86
N LEU A 259 -3.69 14.16 21.81
CA LEU A 259 -4.72 13.59 20.93
C LEU A 259 -4.56 14.02 19.47
N ARG A 260 -3.91 15.17 19.25
CA ARG A 260 -3.55 15.71 17.93
C ARG A 260 -2.04 15.97 17.91
N VAL A 261 -1.40 15.55 16.84
CA VAL A 261 0.05 15.64 16.64
C VAL A 261 0.34 16.01 15.20
N LYS A 262 1.47 16.68 14.95
CA LYS A 262 1.97 16.95 13.60
C LYS A 262 3.07 15.94 13.26
N PRO A 263 2.80 14.93 12.40
CA PRO A 263 3.82 13.99 11.99
C PRO A 263 4.97 14.69 11.24
N PRO A 264 6.22 14.24 11.38
CA PRO A 264 7.35 14.83 10.65
C PRO A 264 7.16 14.87 9.12
N LEU A 265 6.43 13.89 8.58
CA LEU A 265 6.16 13.75 7.15
C LEU A 265 4.89 14.48 6.68
N ASP A 266 4.24 15.30 7.50
CA ASP A 266 2.98 15.93 7.15
C ASP A 266 2.83 17.35 7.74
N ASP A 267 2.36 18.28 6.93
CA ASP A 267 2.19 19.67 7.35
C ASP A 267 0.88 19.87 8.13
N ARG A 268 0.02 18.85 8.16
CA ARG A 268 -1.28 18.88 8.83
C ARG A 268 -1.26 18.03 10.09
N GLU A 269 -1.92 18.53 11.13
CA GLU A 269 -2.20 17.73 12.33
C GLU A 269 -3.02 16.48 11.98
N ARG A 270 -2.68 15.39 12.68
CA ARG A 270 -3.34 14.10 12.64
C ARG A 270 -3.76 13.70 14.05
N GLY A 271 -4.87 12.97 14.16
CA GLY A 271 -5.19 12.30 15.41
C GLY A 271 -4.10 11.28 15.75
N ILE A 272 -3.67 11.19 17.00
CA ILE A 272 -2.56 10.32 17.44
C ILE A 272 -2.77 8.85 17.05
N PHE A 273 -4.01 8.36 17.07
CA PHE A 273 -4.34 6.99 16.67
C PHE A 273 -4.22 6.74 15.17
N ALA A 274 -4.15 7.80 14.34
CA ALA A 274 -3.87 7.72 12.92
C ALA A 274 -2.36 7.86 12.60
N THR A 275 -1.50 7.84 13.62
CA THR A 275 -0.04 7.90 13.49
C THR A 275 0.61 6.80 14.34
N ARG A 276 1.94 6.66 14.20
CA ARG A 276 2.79 5.80 15.02
C ARG A 276 3.68 6.58 15.99
N LEU A 277 3.32 7.84 16.29
CA LEU A 277 4.10 8.69 17.19
C LEU A 277 3.97 8.24 18.66
N PRO A 278 4.97 8.54 19.50
CA PRO A 278 5.09 7.99 20.85
C PRO A 278 4.15 8.64 21.90
N CYS A 279 3.71 9.89 21.72
CA CYS A 279 2.86 10.64 22.68
C CYS A 279 1.40 10.15 22.75
N ARG A 280 1.19 8.86 23.06
CA ARG A 280 -0.10 8.15 23.10
C ARG A 280 -0.57 7.97 24.54
N PRO A 281 -1.88 7.76 24.79
CA PRO A 281 -2.40 7.51 26.14
C PRO A 281 -1.74 6.31 26.83
N ASN A 282 -1.48 5.24 26.06
CA ASN A 282 -0.60 4.14 26.47
C ASN A 282 0.63 4.19 25.55
N PRO A 283 1.80 4.60 26.05
CA PRO A 283 3.00 4.85 25.26
C PRO A 283 3.69 3.54 24.86
N ILE A 284 2.98 2.66 24.17
CA ILE A 284 3.51 1.36 23.74
C ILE A 284 4.00 1.47 22.29
N GLY A 285 5.27 1.12 22.10
CA GLY A 285 5.91 0.94 20.80
C GLY A 285 5.88 -0.51 20.33
N VAL A 286 5.99 -0.69 19.01
CA VAL A 286 5.98 -2.00 18.35
C VAL A 286 6.98 -1.99 17.21
N SER A 287 7.96 -2.88 17.27
CA SER A 287 8.99 -3.01 16.24
C SER A 287 9.19 -4.46 15.83
N VAL A 288 9.39 -4.67 14.52
CA VAL A 288 9.80 -5.97 13.97
C VAL A 288 11.32 -5.94 13.85
N LEU A 289 11.99 -6.81 14.59
CA LEU A 289 13.44 -6.88 14.68
C LEU A 289 13.93 -8.17 14.03
N GLU A 290 15.08 -8.12 13.36
CA GLU A 290 15.76 -9.32 12.89
C GLU A 290 16.45 -9.99 14.08
N LEU A 291 16.18 -11.28 14.30
CA LEU A 291 16.82 -12.08 15.35
C LEU A 291 18.16 -12.61 14.82
N VAL A 292 19.26 -12.22 15.47
CA VAL A 292 20.60 -12.62 15.07
C VAL A 292 21.03 -13.88 15.80
N ARG A 293 20.88 -13.90 17.13
CA ARG A 293 21.25 -15.03 18.01
C ARG A 293 20.71 -14.82 19.43
N ILE A 294 20.63 -15.90 20.20
CA ILE A 294 20.22 -15.87 21.60
C ILE A 294 21.36 -16.43 22.46
N ASP A 295 21.87 -15.59 23.37
CA ASP A 295 22.86 -15.93 24.40
C ASP A 295 22.24 -15.58 25.76
N PRO A 296 21.38 -16.43 26.34
CA PRO A 296 20.57 -16.04 27.49
C PRO A 296 21.40 -15.44 28.65
N PRO A 297 20.92 -14.35 29.29
CA PRO A 297 19.62 -13.72 29.10
C PRO A 297 19.56 -12.69 27.95
N ARG A 298 20.55 -12.68 27.05
CA ARG A 298 20.70 -11.69 25.98
C ARG A 298 20.12 -12.21 24.67
N ILE A 299 19.35 -11.37 24.00
CA ILE A 299 18.79 -11.61 22.68
C ILE A 299 19.40 -10.55 21.75
N HIS A 300 20.20 -11.00 20.79
CA HIS A 300 20.88 -10.13 19.84
C HIS A 300 19.98 -9.90 18.63
N VAL A 301 19.74 -8.64 18.30
CA VAL A 301 18.79 -8.23 17.28
C VAL A 301 19.37 -7.15 16.37
N LYS A 302 18.78 -7.00 15.19
CA LYS A 302 19.01 -5.90 14.25
C LYS A 302 17.72 -5.16 13.93
N ASN A 303 17.86 -4.01 13.27
CA ASN A 303 16.77 -3.12 12.89
C ASN A 303 16.04 -2.56 14.11
N VAL A 304 16.78 -2.36 15.21
CA VAL A 304 16.26 -1.60 16.36
C VAL A 304 15.84 -0.21 15.90
N ASP A 305 14.91 0.44 16.61
CA ASP A 305 14.45 1.83 16.41
C ASP A 305 14.03 2.52 17.74
N MET A 306 14.62 2.11 18.86
CA MET A 306 14.28 2.56 20.22
C MET A 306 15.52 3.02 20.98
N LEU A 307 15.38 3.95 21.92
CA LEU A 307 16.51 4.52 22.66
C LEU A 307 17.22 3.49 23.54
N ASN A 308 18.49 3.76 23.83
CA ASN A 308 19.26 2.94 24.75
C ASN A 308 18.62 2.98 26.14
N GLY A 309 18.39 1.82 26.73
CA GLY A 309 17.71 1.68 28.02
C GLY A 309 16.19 1.56 27.94
N THR A 310 15.59 1.53 26.75
CA THR A 310 14.14 1.38 26.61
C THR A 310 13.64 0.07 27.23
N PRO A 311 12.64 0.10 28.12
CA PRO A 311 12.05 -1.11 28.72
C PRO A 311 11.28 -1.95 27.71
N VAL A 312 11.55 -3.26 27.68
CA VAL A 312 10.82 -4.23 26.84
C VAL A 312 9.69 -4.84 27.65
N LEU A 313 8.48 -4.82 27.11
CA LEU A 313 7.27 -5.35 27.72
C LEU A 313 6.98 -6.78 27.29
N ASP A 314 7.23 -7.12 26.03
CA ASP A 314 6.93 -8.44 25.48
C ASP A 314 7.74 -8.74 24.21
N ILE A 315 7.90 -10.02 23.88
CA ILE A 315 8.56 -10.52 22.66
C ILE A 315 7.70 -11.63 22.06
N LYS A 316 7.39 -11.52 20.77
CA LYS A 316 6.62 -12.53 20.02
C LYS A 316 7.36 -12.91 18.73
N PRO A 317 7.23 -14.15 18.24
CA PRO A 317 7.72 -14.48 16.91
C PRO A 317 6.96 -13.69 15.84
N TYR A 318 7.66 -13.25 14.80
CA TYR A 318 7.03 -12.68 13.60
C TYR A 318 6.69 -13.81 12.63
N ILE A 319 5.42 -13.91 12.24
CA ILE A 319 4.89 -14.91 11.31
C ILE A 319 4.24 -14.16 10.14
N PRO A 320 4.86 -14.12 8.95
CA PRO A 320 4.35 -13.36 7.81
C PRO A 320 2.88 -13.61 7.48
N GLU A 321 2.43 -14.86 7.60
CA GLU A 321 1.05 -15.28 7.34
C GLU A 321 0.04 -14.66 8.32
N PHE A 322 0.46 -14.28 9.52
CA PHE A 322 -0.40 -13.68 10.56
C PHE A 322 -0.20 -12.17 10.69
N ASP A 323 1.02 -11.70 10.46
CA ASP A 323 1.42 -10.32 10.74
C ASP A 323 1.45 -9.43 9.49
N SER A 324 1.42 -10.01 8.28
CA SER A 324 1.44 -9.28 7.01
C SER A 324 0.13 -9.43 6.24
N TRP A 325 -0.71 -8.40 6.32
CA TRP A 325 -1.96 -8.31 5.58
C TRP A 325 -1.88 -7.24 4.49
N PRO A 326 -2.27 -7.53 3.24
CA PRO A 326 -2.29 -6.53 2.18
C PRO A 326 -3.36 -5.47 2.49
N ALA A 327 -2.91 -4.26 2.83
CA ALA A 327 -3.79 -3.14 3.10
C ALA A 327 -4.20 -2.43 1.79
N SER A 328 -5.51 -2.32 1.53
CA SER A 328 -6.03 -1.56 0.38
C SER A 328 -6.00 -0.03 0.59
N ARG A 329 -5.84 0.43 1.83
CA ARG A 329 -5.80 1.86 2.22
C ARG A 329 -4.80 2.08 3.34
N ILE A 330 -3.95 3.11 3.20
CA ILE A 330 -2.95 3.53 4.21
C ILE A 330 -3.13 5.00 4.64
N GLY A 331 -4.34 5.54 4.45
CA GLY A 331 -4.69 6.89 4.90
C GLY A 331 -3.83 8.00 4.30
N TRP A 332 -3.52 9.02 5.12
CA TRP A 332 -2.76 10.20 4.72
C TRP A 332 -1.32 9.88 4.28
N TYR A 333 -0.78 8.73 4.73
CA TYR A 333 0.56 8.26 4.39
C TYR A 333 0.73 7.96 2.90
N SER A 334 -0.36 7.63 2.19
CA SER A 334 -0.35 7.37 0.74
C SER A 334 0.25 8.50 -0.09
N ARG A 335 0.15 9.76 0.37
CA ARG A 335 0.70 10.94 -0.29
C ARG A 335 2.19 11.14 -0.05
N ARG A 336 2.77 10.46 0.93
CA ARG A 336 4.13 10.68 1.46
C ARG A 336 5.00 9.41 1.45
N ALA A 337 4.48 8.28 0.96
CA ALA A 337 5.18 7.00 0.94
C ALA A 337 6.54 7.02 0.22
N LYS A 338 6.81 8.01 -0.63
CA LYS A 338 8.11 8.19 -1.32
C LYS A 338 9.17 8.90 -0.47
N ASP A 339 8.76 9.65 0.56
CA ASP A 339 9.64 10.52 1.37
C ASP A 339 10.05 9.84 2.69
N ALA A 340 9.42 8.73 3.05
CA ALA A 340 9.56 8.09 4.36
C ALA A 340 10.95 7.48 4.64
N MET A 341 11.73 7.16 3.60
CA MET A 341 13.04 6.53 3.75
C MET A 341 14.19 7.53 3.99
N SER A 342 13.92 8.85 3.97
CA SER A 342 14.98 9.88 3.98
C SER A 342 14.91 10.89 5.13
N VAL A 343 14.00 10.74 6.09
CA VAL A 343 13.78 11.77 7.15
C VAL A 343 14.12 11.17 8.53
N ARG A 344 14.72 11.98 9.43
CA ARG A 344 15.15 11.64 10.81
C ARG A 344 14.15 12.13 11.86
N SER A 345 14.14 11.50 13.04
CA SER A 345 13.20 11.85 14.11
C SER A 345 13.42 13.30 14.55
N ASP A 346 12.34 14.10 14.53
CA ASP A 346 12.34 15.40 15.20
C ASP A 346 12.10 15.15 16.69
N SER A 347 12.77 15.90 17.58
CA SER A 347 12.69 15.85 19.04
C SER A 347 11.28 16.20 19.56
N GLN A 348 10.34 15.26 19.42
CA GLN A 348 8.94 15.43 19.82
C GLN A 348 8.65 14.93 21.25
N LEU A 349 9.63 14.35 21.96
CA LEU A 349 9.43 13.84 23.33
C LEU A 349 9.78 14.88 24.41
N SER A 350 10.37 16.03 24.04
CA SER A 350 10.69 17.13 24.95
C SER A 350 9.83 18.37 24.70
N PRO A 351 9.32 19.07 25.73
CA PRO A 351 8.37 20.19 25.59
C PRO A 351 8.99 21.54 25.19
N GLU A 352 10.29 21.67 24.91
CA GLU A 352 10.95 22.99 24.96
C GLU A 352 11.06 23.80 23.65
N ASN A 353 10.61 23.31 22.49
CA ASN A 353 10.76 24.08 21.23
C ASN A 353 9.44 24.74 20.75
N SER A 354 8.81 25.53 21.62
CA SER A 354 7.79 26.51 21.22
C SER A 354 8.05 27.89 21.81
N SER A 355 9.15 28.53 21.44
CA SER A 355 9.28 29.99 21.49
C SER A 355 9.42 30.48 20.05
N GLY A 356 8.29 30.91 19.49
CA GLY A 356 8.28 31.72 18.29
C GLY A 356 8.89 33.09 18.61
N ASP A 357 10.00 33.38 17.96
CA ASP A 357 10.58 34.72 17.88
C ASP A 357 9.66 35.56 16.99
N VAL A 358 8.79 36.35 17.61
CA VAL A 358 8.08 37.44 16.93
C VAL A 358 9.03 38.62 16.98
N GLY A 359 9.81 38.78 15.91
CA GLY A 359 10.57 40.00 15.67
C GLY A 359 9.59 41.15 15.43
N ASP A 360 9.49 42.03 16.42
CA ASP A 360 8.98 43.38 16.28
C ASP A 360 9.96 44.18 15.40
N ASP A 361 9.56 44.48 14.17
CA ASP A 361 10.20 45.49 13.32
C ASP A 361 9.13 46.51 12.92
N GLU A 362 9.08 47.63 13.66
CA GLU A 362 8.78 48.95 13.10
C GLU A 362 9.57 50.00 13.89
N PRO A 363 10.09 51.01 13.19
CA PRO A 363 9.68 52.36 13.54
C PRO A 363 9.03 53.16 12.40
#